data_AF-A0A9N8WLC9-F1
#
_entry.id   AF-A0A9N8WLC9-F1
#
_cell.length_a   1.000
_cell.length_b   1.000
_cell.length_c   1.000
_cell.angle_alpha   90.00
_cell.angle_beta   90.00
_cell.angle_gamma   90.00
#
_symmetry.space_group_name_H-M   'P 1'
#
loop_
_entity.id
_entity.type
_entity.pdbx_description
1 polymer ?
#
loop_
_entity_poly.entity_id
_entity_poly.type
_entity_poly.pdbx_seq_one_letter_code
_entity_poly.pdbx_strand_id
1 'polypeptide(L)'
;MGSSTNLFTFYQLETTNVVLGLLSSGSVVFLAGDLLYVWWVYQSNERRVNKTMEKGTRPQLAVLEDEYVPRPKVIERLKGIFQPNKNHSYYHAVCGEHGTGKTTLTRIVANEVGKGVIYIDIPSNFNKLGDEFGKAINFTFEEDASLTMQLKRKIFRETGDETKRASEVYKTKYGKPPVIVYDNISRIAHKNPEILDILQDDAKDNADDRKYIAVFVSSEGSVPRRMQSRSAWSRARAPIEIGDISREESLNYLINRRGIKTVKEGKIDTTDAEKLYDLVGGRILDLKSVADEYQQGQSIEGRISFDILHYVVLL
;
A
#
# COMPACT_ATOMS: atom_id res chain seq x y z
N MET A 1 -49.05 -5.30 71.77
CA MET A 1 -48.48 -5.99 70.59
C MET A 1 -48.82 -5.17 69.36
N GLY A 2 -47.87 -4.44 68.78
CA GLY A 2 -48.14 -3.57 67.62
C GLY A 2 -47.22 -2.36 67.62
N SER A 3 -45.97 -2.55 67.17
CA SER A 3 -45.03 -1.45 66.93
C SER A 3 -43.78 -1.90 66.15
N SER A 4 -43.40 -3.17 66.23
CA SER A 4 -42.15 -3.68 65.63
C SER A 4 -42.23 -4.02 64.12
N THR A 5 -43.41 -4.18 63.54
CA THR A 5 -43.57 -4.62 62.13
C THR A 5 -43.42 -3.49 61.11
N ASN A 6 -43.71 -2.23 61.47
CA ASN A 6 -43.63 -1.10 60.53
C ASN A 6 -42.22 -0.59 60.30
N LEU A 7 -41.33 -0.68 61.29
CA LEU A 7 -39.93 -0.21 61.15
C LEU A 7 -39.15 -1.09 60.17
N PHE A 8 -39.34 -2.41 60.23
CA PHE A 8 -38.57 -3.35 59.42
C PHE A 8 -38.88 -3.25 57.92
N THR A 9 -40.15 -3.05 57.57
CA THR A 9 -40.58 -2.80 56.18
C THR A 9 -40.10 -1.45 55.63
N PHE A 10 -40.00 -0.42 56.48
CA PHE A 10 -39.52 0.90 56.06
C PHE A 10 -38.02 0.87 55.74
N TYR A 11 -37.20 0.24 56.60
CA TYR A 11 -35.78 0.02 56.34
C TYR A 11 -35.52 -0.88 55.12
N GLN A 12 -36.37 -1.89 54.86
CA GLN A 12 -36.25 -2.73 53.66
C GLN A 12 -36.55 -1.96 52.37
N LEU A 13 -37.56 -1.07 52.38
CA LEU A 13 -37.91 -0.23 51.23
C LEU A 13 -36.88 0.87 50.94
N GLU A 14 -36.32 1.50 51.98
CA GLU A 14 -35.23 2.48 51.81
C GLU A 14 -33.96 1.83 51.25
N THR A 15 -33.57 0.67 51.78
CA THR A 15 -32.37 -0.04 51.30
C THR A 15 -32.51 -0.53 49.86
N THR A 16 -33.69 -1.02 49.44
CA THR A 16 -33.92 -1.40 48.03
C THR A 16 -33.88 -0.19 47.08
N ASN A 17 -34.45 0.95 47.47
CA ASN A 17 -34.41 2.17 46.66
C ASN A 17 -33.00 2.77 46.55
N VAL A 18 -32.20 2.71 47.62
CA VAL A 18 -30.78 3.14 47.59
C VAL A 18 -29.94 2.23 46.68
N VAL A 19 -30.15 0.91 46.74
CA VAL A 19 -29.46 -0.05 45.87
C VAL A 19 -29.86 0.12 44.40
N LEU A 20 -31.15 0.31 44.09
CA LEU A 20 -31.60 0.62 42.72
C LEU A 20 -31.02 1.96 42.23
N GLY A 21 -30.97 2.97 43.09
CA GLY A 21 -30.36 4.27 42.80
C GLY A 21 -28.87 4.16 42.47
N LEU A 22 -28.11 3.37 43.24
CA LEU A 22 -26.69 3.09 42.99
C LEU A 22 -26.45 2.25 41.72
N LEU A 23 -27.33 1.31 41.40
CA LEU A 23 -27.25 0.53 40.15
C LEU A 23 -27.57 1.39 38.91
N SER A 24 -28.56 2.28 39.03
CA SER A 24 -28.92 3.22 37.95
C SER A 24 -27.83 4.27 37.73
N SER A 25 -27.21 4.80 38.79
CA SER A 25 -26.12 5.77 38.68
C SER A 25 -24.82 5.12 38.20
N GLY A 26 -24.52 3.90 38.63
CA GLY A 26 -23.43 3.09 38.08
C GLY A 26 -23.57 2.90 36.57
N SER A 27 -24.75 2.50 36.11
CA SER A 27 -25.02 2.31 34.67
C SER A 27 -24.84 3.59 33.84
N VAL A 28 -25.25 4.75 34.37
CA VAL A 28 -25.07 6.06 33.71
C VAL A 28 -23.59 6.47 33.67
N VAL A 29 -22.83 6.20 34.72
CA VAL A 29 -21.37 6.45 34.76
C VAL A 29 -20.62 5.54 33.79
N PHE A 30 -21.00 4.27 33.67
CA PHE A 30 -20.46 3.36 32.66
C PHE A 30 -20.74 3.86 31.24
N LEU A 31 -21.98 4.24 30.92
CA LEU A 31 -22.33 4.78 29.60
C LEU A 31 -21.61 6.10 29.29
N ALA A 32 -21.46 6.98 30.27
CA ALA A 32 -20.71 8.23 30.10
C ALA A 32 -19.21 7.98 29.92
N GLY A 33 -18.65 7.01 30.65
CA GLY A 33 -17.27 6.54 30.50
C GLY A 33 -17.01 5.98 29.09
N ASP A 34 -17.90 5.13 28.58
CA ASP A 34 -17.82 4.57 27.23
C ASP A 34 -17.91 5.67 26.17
N LEU A 35 -18.83 6.63 26.30
CA LEU A 35 -18.94 7.76 25.36
C LEU A 35 -17.68 8.65 25.37
N LEU A 36 -17.12 8.92 26.57
CA LEU A 36 -15.87 9.67 26.70
C LEU A 36 -14.68 8.90 26.11
N TYR A 37 -14.65 7.58 26.29
CA TYR A 37 -13.64 6.71 25.70
C TYR A 37 -13.71 6.74 24.17
N VAL A 38 -14.90 6.50 23.59
CA VAL A 38 -15.12 6.56 22.13
C VAL A 38 -14.75 7.92 21.57
N TRP A 39 -15.15 9.01 22.24
CA TRP A 39 -14.76 10.37 21.84
C TRP A 39 -13.24 10.58 21.90
N TRP A 40 -12.58 10.10 22.95
CA TRP A 40 -11.13 10.19 23.10
C TRP A 40 -10.37 9.38 22.04
N VAL A 41 -10.83 8.16 21.74
CA VAL A 41 -10.29 7.31 20.67
C VAL A 41 -10.45 7.99 19.32
N TYR A 42 -11.66 8.50 19.02
CA TYR A 42 -11.94 9.23 17.78
C TYR A 42 -11.02 10.44 17.60
N GLN A 43 -10.91 11.30 18.62
CA GLN A 43 -10.04 12.49 18.60
C GLN A 43 -8.55 12.10 18.47
N SER A 44 -8.15 11.01 19.10
CA SER A 44 -6.78 10.51 19.03
C SER A 44 -6.46 9.98 17.64
N ASN A 45 -7.36 9.20 17.04
CA ASN A 45 -7.24 8.70 15.67
C ASN A 45 -7.18 9.86 14.67
N GLU A 46 -8.07 10.85 14.76
CA GLU A 46 -8.05 12.02 13.87
C GLU A 46 -6.69 12.75 13.90
N ARG A 47 -6.15 13.00 15.10
CA ARG A 47 -4.81 13.62 15.26
C ARG A 47 -3.70 12.76 14.66
N ARG A 48 -3.77 11.43 14.83
CA ARG A 48 -2.77 10.49 14.32
C ARG A 48 -2.80 10.42 12.79
N VAL A 49 -3.97 10.35 12.18
CA VAL A 49 -4.13 10.32 10.72
C VAL A 49 -3.64 11.64 10.11
N ASN A 50 -4.04 12.78 10.68
CA ASN A 50 -3.57 14.09 10.24
C ASN A 50 -2.04 14.19 10.29
N LYS A 51 -1.43 13.81 11.42
CA LYS A 51 0.03 13.81 11.57
C LYS A 51 0.72 12.87 10.57
N THR A 52 0.08 11.76 10.23
CA THR A 52 0.61 10.80 9.25
C THR A 52 0.52 11.35 7.83
N MET A 53 -0.58 12.01 7.45
CA MET A 53 -0.69 12.74 6.18
C MET A 53 0.40 13.81 6.03
N GLU A 54 0.67 14.56 7.11
CA GLU A 54 1.71 15.59 7.08
C GLU A 54 3.12 15.03 6.85
N LYS A 55 3.45 13.91 7.51
CA LYS A 55 4.78 13.31 7.48
C LYS A 55 5.01 12.38 6.27
N GLY A 56 3.95 11.74 5.79
CA GLY A 56 4.00 10.58 4.91
C GLY A 56 4.46 9.30 5.61
N THR A 57 4.27 8.15 4.97
CA THR A 57 4.61 6.84 5.57
C THR A 57 6.07 6.45 5.41
N ARG A 58 6.76 6.97 4.40
CA ARG A 58 8.17 6.68 4.09
C ARG A 58 8.51 5.18 4.10
N PRO A 59 8.04 4.41 3.09
CA PRO A 59 8.19 2.95 3.08
C PRO A 59 9.66 2.50 3.10
N GLN A 60 9.92 1.35 3.71
CA GLN A 60 11.27 0.77 3.76
C GLN A 60 11.77 0.38 2.36
N LEU A 61 13.00 0.76 2.05
CA LEU A 61 13.70 0.37 0.84
C LEU A 61 14.30 -1.03 1.04
N ALA A 62 13.99 -1.95 0.13
CA ALA A 62 14.49 -3.32 0.17
C ALA A 62 15.76 -3.53 -0.68
N VAL A 63 16.16 -2.54 -1.48
CA VAL A 63 17.24 -2.65 -2.46
C VAL A 63 18.45 -1.86 -1.97
N LEU A 64 19.61 -2.51 -1.97
CA LEU A 64 20.89 -1.87 -1.68
C LEU A 64 21.29 -0.91 -2.82
N GLU A 65 22.00 0.17 -2.52
CA GLU A 65 22.35 1.21 -3.52
C GLU A 65 23.18 0.68 -4.70
N ASP A 66 23.97 -0.37 -4.48
CA ASP A 66 24.77 -1.05 -5.49
C ASP A 66 23.93 -1.91 -6.45
N GLU A 67 22.77 -2.41 -6.01
CA GLU A 67 21.84 -3.19 -6.84
C GLU A 67 20.84 -2.32 -7.63
N TYR A 68 20.75 -1.03 -7.34
CA TYR A 68 19.77 -0.14 -7.95
C TYR A 68 20.17 0.33 -9.35
N VAL A 69 19.26 0.19 -10.32
CA VAL A 69 19.40 0.75 -11.67
C VAL A 69 18.63 2.07 -11.75
N PRO A 70 19.31 3.22 -11.93
CA PRO A 70 18.64 4.52 -12.03
C PRO A 70 17.75 4.62 -13.26
N ARG A 71 16.50 5.05 -13.08
CA ARG A 71 15.54 5.29 -14.18
C ARG A 71 15.00 6.72 -14.14
N PRO A 72 15.82 7.74 -14.46
CA PRO A 72 15.50 9.15 -14.18
C PRO A 72 14.20 9.64 -14.83
N LYS A 73 13.92 9.23 -16.07
CA LYS A 73 12.68 9.60 -16.78
C LYS A 73 11.42 9.09 -16.07
N VAL A 74 11.48 7.87 -15.50
CA VAL A 74 10.35 7.28 -14.75
C VAL A 74 10.21 7.95 -13.39
N ILE A 75 11.33 8.21 -12.71
CA ILE A 75 11.38 8.92 -11.43
C ILE A 75 10.76 10.32 -11.56
N GLU A 76 11.11 11.09 -12.58
CA GLU A 76 10.52 12.41 -12.83
C GLU A 76 9.00 12.35 -13.03
N ARG A 77 8.53 11.38 -13.83
CA ARG A 77 7.09 11.17 -14.03
C ARG A 77 6.37 10.85 -12.73
N LEU A 78 6.92 9.94 -11.92
CA LEU A 78 6.36 9.58 -10.61
C LEU A 78 6.40 10.77 -9.64
N LYS A 79 7.47 11.56 -9.62
CA LYS A 79 7.57 12.80 -8.82
C LYS A 79 6.47 13.79 -9.19
N GLY A 80 6.19 13.94 -10.48
CA GLY A 80 5.09 14.77 -10.97
C GLY A 80 3.72 14.31 -10.47
N ILE A 81 3.50 13.00 -10.33
CA ILE A 81 2.27 12.45 -9.74
C ILE A 81 2.23 12.69 -8.22
N PHE A 82 3.35 12.44 -7.53
CA PHE A 82 3.42 12.50 -6.06
C PHE A 82 3.42 13.93 -5.53
N GLN A 83 3.57 14.92 -6.41
CA GLN A 83 3.48 16.34 -6.11
C GLN A 83 2.38 16.99 -6.95
N PRO A 84 1.10 16.65 -6.69
CA PRO A 84 0.00 17.17 -7.48
C PRO A 84 -0.16 18.68 -7.29
N ASN A 85 -0.75 19.33 -8.30
CA ASN A 85 -1.21 20.70 -8.17
C ASN A 85 -2.53 20.76 -7.37
N LYS A 86 -2.93 21.97 -6.95
CA LYS A 86 -4.14 22.21 -6.14
C LYS A 86 -5.44 21.63 -6.72
N ASN A 87 -5.53 21.59 -8.04
CA ASN A 87 -6.75 21.28 -8.79
C ASN A 87 -6.71 19.90 -9.46
N HIS A 88 -5.77 19.04 -9.07
CA HIS A 88 -5.62 17.73 -9.66
C HIS A 88 -6.90 16.89 -9.43
N SER A 89 -7.43 16.31 -10.50
CA SER A 89 -8.78 15.71 -10.52
C SER A 89 -8.83 14.36 -11.25
N TYR A 90 -7.74 13.58 -11.16
CA TYR A 90 -7.60 12.26 -11.75
C TYR A 90 -6.81 11.36 -10.79
N TYR A 91 -7.02 10.05 -10.88
CA TYR A 91 -6.13 9.06 -10.27
C TYR A 91 -5.20 8.45 -11.32
N HIS A 92 -4.14 7.79 -10.86
CA HIS A 92 -3.10 7.23 -11.73
C HIS A 92 -2.99 5.72 -11.56
N ALA A 93 -2.51 5.06 -12.61
CA ALA A 93 -2.12 3.66 -12.58
C ALA A 93 -0.67 3.52 -13.06
N VAL A 94 0.13 2.74 -12.35
CA VAL A 94 1.49 2.36 -12.69
C VAL A 94 1.50 0.86 -12.94
N CYS A 95 1.83 0.47 -14.15
CA CYS A 95 1.69 -0.89 -14.66
C CYS A 95 3.02 -1.38 -15.21
N GLY A 96 3.11 -2.69 -15.44
CA GLY A 96 4.27 -3.33 -16.04
C GLY A 96 4.43 -4.72 -15.44
N GLU A 97 5.09 -5.60 -16.16
CA GLU A 97 5.22 -6.99 -15.76
C GLU A 97 6.00 -7.18 -14.44
N HIS A 98 5.78 -8.30 -13.75
CA HIS A 98 6.44 -8.57 -12.47
C HIS A 98 7.98 -8.51 -12.59
N GLY A 99 8.66 -7.90 -11.63
CA GLY A 99 10.12 -7.82 -11.64
C GLY A 99 10.73 -6.67 -12.46
N THR A 100 9.95 -5.71 -12.98
CA THR A 100 10.47 -4.51 -13.68
C THR A 100 10.92 -3.36 -12.76
N GLY A 101 10.85 -3.54 -11.44
CA GLY A 101 11.29 -2.55 -10.45
C GLY A 101 10.27 -1.47 -10.07
N LYS A 102 8.98 -1.64 -10.42
CA LYS A 102 7.89 -0.70 -10.09
C LYS A 102 7.86 -0.32 -8.61
N THR A 103 7.68 -1.32 -7.73
CA THR A 103 7.63 -1.14 -6.28
C THR A 103 8.88 -0.41 -5.75
N THR A 104 10.06 -0.77 -6.23
CA THR A 104 11.32 -0.11 -5.86
C THR A 104 11.30 1.37 -6.23
N LEU A 105 10.97 1.70 -7.49
CA LEU A 105 10.91 3.08 -7.96
C LEU A 105 9.86 3.90 -7.23
N THR A 106 8.67 3.32 -7.01
CA THR A 106 7.57 3.97 -6.30
C THR A 106 7.95 4.25 -4.84
N ARG A 107 8.62 3.32 -4.14
CA ARG A 107 9.10 3.54 -2.76
C ARG A 107 10.18 4.60 -2.68
N ILE A 108 11.14 4.60 -3.61
CA ILE A 108 12.19 5.63 -3.69
C ILE A 108 11.55 7.01 -3.84
N VAL A 109 10.63 7.17 -4.79
CA VAL A 109 9.96 8.45 -5.03
C VAL A 109 9.07 8.84 -3.84
N ALA A 110 8.40 7.89 -3.20
CA ALA A 110 7.62 8.14 -1.99
C ALA A 110 8.50 8.68 -0.85
N ASN A 111 9.72 8.15 -0.69
CA ASN A 111 10.67 8.60 0.32
C ASN A 111 11.28 9.98 -0.02
N GLU A 112 11.64 10.20 -1.28
CA GLU A 112 12.20 11.47 -1.75
C GLU A 112 11.20 12.63 -1.62
N VAL A 113 9.93 12.40 -1.94
CA VAL A 113 8.87 13.40 -1.74
C VAL A 113 8.50 13.50 -0.26
N GLY A 114 8.31 12.35 0.39
CA GLY A 114 8.04 12.21 1.81
C GLY A 114 6.68 12.77 2.23
N LYS A 115 6.57 14.09 2.34
CA LYS A 115 5.38 14.77 2.91
C LYS A 115 4.16 14.57 2.02
N GLY A 116 3.03 14.20 2.62
CA GLY A 116 1.77 14.02 1.89
C GLY A 116 1.70 12.74 1.07
N VAL A 117 2.67 11.82 1.17
CA VAL A 117 2.62 10.53 0.47
C VAL A 117 2.35 9.41 1.47
N ILE A 118 1.16 8.82 1.38
CA ILE A 118 0.77 7.62 2.11
C ILE A 118 0.97 6.44 1.18
N TYR A 119 1.82 5.51 1.59
CA TYR A 119 2.12 4.30 0.84
C TYR A 119 1.59 3.09 1.57
N ILE A 120 0.77 2.30 0.87
CA ILE A 120 0.08 1.11 1.38
C ILE A 120 0.52 -0.08 0.51
N ASP A 121 1.18 -1.06 1.12
CA ASP A 121 1.54 -2.32 0.46
C ASP A 121 0.42 -3.35 0.69
N ILE A 122 -0.27 -3.76 -0.38
CA ILE A 122 -1.41 -4.67 -0.28
C ILE A 122 -0.91 -6.08 0.10
N PRO A 123 -1.34 -6.66 1.23
CA PRO A 123 -0.84 -7.95 1.68
C PRO A 123 -1.39 -9.10 0.84
N SER A 124 -0.62 -10.18 0.73
CA SER A 124 -1.04 -11.43 0.08
C SER A 124 -2.17 -12.15 0.83
N ASN A 125 -2.16 -12.00 2.17
CA ASN A 125 -3.23 -12.45 3.05
C ASN A 125 -4.24 -11.34 3.23
N PHE A 126 -5.41 -11.53 2.60
CA PHE A 126 -6.49 -10.56 2.58
C PHE A 126 -6.99 -10.19 3.99
N ASN A 127 -6.93 -11.10 4.97
CA ASN A 127 -7.41 -10.82 6.32
C ASN A 127 -6.63 -9.66 6.97
N LYS A 128 -5.38 -9.45 6.57
CA LYS A 128 -4.50 -8.37 7.06
C LYS A 128 -4.67 -7.04 6.32
N LEU A 129 -5.53 -6.95 5.31
CA LEU A 129 -5.67 -5.71 4.52
C LEU A 129 -6.11 -4.52 5.37
N GLY A 130 -7.06 -4.73 6.29
CA GLY A 130 -7.49 -3.70 7.23
C GLY A 130 -6.33 -3.24 8.11
N ASP A 131 -5.58 -4.19 8.67
CA ASP A 131 -4.43 -3.93 9.53
C ASP A 131 -3.33 -3.14 8.81
N GLU A 132 -2.98 -3.52 7.58
CA GLU A 132 -1.96 -2.80 6.79
C GLU A 132 -2.43 -1.40 6.41
N PHE A 133 -3.72 -1.23 6.08
CA PHE A 133 -4.29 0.10 5.83
C PHE A 133 -4.24 0.96 7.09
N GLY A 134 -4.77 0.45 8.21
CA GLY A 134 -4.77 1.14 9.50
C GLY A 134 -3.37 1.50 9.97
N LYS A 135 -2.41 0.58 9.82
CA LYS A 135 -0.99 0.84 10.10
C LYS A 135 -0.41 1.95 9.23
N ALA A 136 -0.73 1.98 7.93
CA ALA A 136 -0.24 3.00 7.02
C ALA A 136 -0.76 4.41 7.35
N ILE A 137 -1.99 4.53 7.86
CA ILE A 137 -2.54 5.83 8.30
C ILE A 137 -2.43 6.08 9.81
N ASN A 138 -1.79 5.16 10.55
CA ASN A 138 -1.64 5.18 12.01
C ASN A 138 -3.00 5.24 12.76
N PHE A 139 -3.99 4.50 12.27
CA PHE A 139 -5.34 4.37 12.80
C PHE A 139 -5.49 3.06 13.58
N THR A 140 -6.11 3.12 14.76
CA THR A 140 -6.43 1.94 15.57
C THR A 140 -7.92 1.62 15.47
N PHE A 141 -8.23 0.38 15.09
CA PHE A 141 -9.59 -0.18 15.11
C PHE A 141 -9.93 -0.62 16.54
N GLU A 142 -11.19 -0.44 16.95
CA GLU A 142 -11.73 -1.10 18.15
C GLU A 142 -12.13 -2.54 17.76
N GLU A 143 -11.63 -3.55 18.49
CA GLU A 143 -11.80 -4.98 18.17
C GLU A 143 -13.15 -5.54 18.65
N ASP A 144 -13.93 -6.13 17.72
CA ASP A 144 -14.41 -7.52 17.81
C ASP A 144 -15.30 -7.83 16.60
N ALA A 145 -14.84 -8.69 15.70
CA ALA A 145 -15.63 -9.06 14.53
C ALA A 145 -15.08 -10.25 13.72
N SER A 146 -15.67 -11.42 13.92
CA SER A 146 -15.93 -12.45 12.89
C SER A 146 -16.92 -11.97 11.79
N LEU A 147 -16.98 -10.65 11.63
CA LEU A 147 -17.77 -9.73 10.83
C LEU A 147 -16.85 -9.11 9.76
N THR A 148 -15.68 -9.71 9.50
CA THR A 148 -14.51 -9.10 8.87
C THR A 148 -14.76 -8.64 7.43
N MET A 149 -15.76 -9.16 6.72
CA MET A 149 -16.09 -8.75 5.34
C MET A 149 -17.16 -7.63 5.27
N GLN A 150 -18.14 -7.64 6.17
CA GLN A 150 -19.12 -6.54 6.29
C GLN A 150 -18.51 -5.36 7.04
N LEU A 151 -17.70 -5.62 8.07
CA LEU A 151 -16.88 -4.65 8.77
C LEU A 151 -15.79 -4.11 7.84
N LYS A 152 -15.20 -4.86 6.91
CA LYS A 152 -14.31 -4.28 5.90
C LYS A 152 -15.00 -3.25 5.00
N ARG A 153 -16.27 -3.46 4.60
CA ARG A 153 -17.02 -2.42 3.86
C ARG A 153 -17.29 -1.19 4.73
N LYS A 154 -17.56 -1.38 6.03
CA LYS A 154 -17.81 -0.30 6.98
C LYS A 154 -16.52 0.45 7.37
N ILE A 155 -15.42 -0.28 7.58
CA ILE A 155 -14.05 0.20 7.79
C ILE A 155 -13.56 0.95 6.55
N PHE A 156 -13.73 0.43 5.33
CA PHE A 156 -13.37 1.19 4.13
C PHE A 156 -14.19 2.48 3.97
N ARG A 157 -15.43 2.53 4.48
CA ARG A 157 -16.23 3.76 4.54
C ARG A 157 -15.77 4.71 5.65
N GLU A 158 -15.69 4.24 6.89
CA GLU A 158 -15.28 5.03 8.06
C GLU A 158 -13.84 5.52 7.87
N THR A 159 -12.89 4.59 7.67
CA THR A 159 -11.49 4.92 7.39
C THR A 159 -11.33 5.74 6.11
N GLY A 160 -12.17 5.52 5.10
CA GLY A 160 -12.25 6.36 3.92
C GLY A 160 -12.65 7.80 4.25
N ASP A 161 -13.66 7.98 5.10
CA ASP A 161 -14.14 9.29 5.55
C ASP A 161 -13.11 10.01 6.43
N GLU A 162 -12.45 9.31 7.35
CA GLU A 162 -11.34 9.89 8.13
C GLU A 162 -10.16 10.28 7.22
N THR A 163 -9.81 9.43 6.26
CA THR A 163 -8.77 9.69 5.28
C THR A 163 -9.12 10.92 4.43
N LYS A 164 -10.39 11.05 4.01
CA LYS A 164 -10.91 12.20 3.26
C LYS A 164 -10.82 13.49 4.08
N ARG A 165 -11.28 13.47 5.34
CA ARG A 165 -11.19 14.63 6.25
C ARG A 165 -9.74 15.04 6.47
N ALA A 166 -8.85 14.09 6.73
CA ALA A 166 -7.43 14.38 6.91
C ALA A 166 -6.77 14.94 5.65
N SER A 167 -7.21 14.48 4.48
CA SER A 167 -6.75 14.99 3.20
C SER A 167 -7.19 16.42 2.94
N GLU A 168 -8.41 16.80 3.35
CA GLU A 168 -8.90 18.19 3.30
C GLU A 168 -8.10 19.10 4.24
N VAL A 169 -7.79 18.64 5.47
CA VAL A 169 -6.93 19.37 6.41
C VAL A 169 -5.55 19.58 5.81
N TYR A 170 -4.93 18.52 5.27
CA TYR A 170 -3.64 18.60 4.59
C TYR A 170 -3.68 19.59 3.42
N LYS A 171 -4.70 19.48 2.55
CA LYS A 171 -4.85 20.34 1.37
C LYS A 171 -5.04 21.81 1.75
N THR A 172 -5.79 22.09 2.81
CA THR A 172 -5.98 23.45 3.32
C THR A 172 -4.66 24.03 3.83
N LYS A 173 -3.85 23.21 4.52
CA LYS A 173 -2.56 23.62 5.09
C LYS A 173 -1.45 23.81 4.04
N TYR A 174 -1.37 22.94 3.04
CA TYR A 174 -0.27 22.92 2.07
C TYR A 174 -0.65 23.36 0.65
N GLY A 175 -1.91 23.68 0.41
CA GLY A 175 -2.41 24.16 -0.89
C GLY A 175 -2.49 23.08 -1.99
N LYS A 176 -2.21 21.81 -1.67
CA LYS A 176 -2.25 20.67 -2.60
C LYS A 176 -2.74 19.39 -1.90
N PRO A 177 -3.44 18.50 -2.61
CA PRO A 177 -3.92 17.25 -2.01
C PRO A 177 -2.76 16.29 -1.69
N PRO A 178 -2.89 15.42 -0.68
CA PRO A 178 -1.96 14.32 -0.48
C PRO A 178 -2.17 13.21 -1.53
N VAL A 179 -1.24 12.26 -1.58
CA VAL A 179 -1.22 11.13 -2.49
C VAL A 179 -1.27 9.82 -1.70
N ILE A 180 -2.15 8.91 -2.09
CA ILE A 180 -2.28 7.58 -1.52
C ILE A 180 -1.90 6.56 -2.59
N VAL A 181 -0.88 5.77 -2.31
CA VAL A 181 -0.33 4.75 -3.20
C VAL A 181 -0.78 3.39 -2.72
N TYR A 182 -1.46 2.65 -3.58
CA TYR A 182 -1.86 1.26 -3.39
C TYR A 182 -0.93 0.36 -4.21
N ASP A 183 0.10 -0.19 -3.58
CA ASP A 183 1.06 -1.09 -4.23
C ASP A 183 0.62 -2.56 -4.18
N ASN A 184 1.06 -3.36 -5.14
CA ASN A 184 0.74 -4.78 -5.28
C ASN A 184 -0.77 -5.07 -5.41
N ILE A 185 -1.51 -4.19 -6.10
CA ILE A 185 -2.97 -4.31 -6.26
C ILE A 185 -3.38 -5.58 -7.03
N SER A 186 -2.47 -6.16 -7.84
CA SER A 186 -2.69 -7.43 -8.54
C SER A 186 -3.04 -8.57 -7.58
N ARG A 187 -2.56 -8.52 -6.32
CA ARG A 187 -2.85 -9.53 -5.29
C ARG A 187 -4.33 -9.61 -4.94
N ILE A 188 -5.05 -8.49 -4.97
CA ILE A 188 -6.49 -8.46 -4.69
C ILE A 188 -7.33 -8.64 -5.95
N ALA A 189 -6.83 -8.24 -7.12
CA ALA A 189 -7.58 -8.35 -8.37
C ALA A 189 -7.97 -9.80 -8.71
N HIS A 190 -7.13 -10.77 -8.37
CA HIS A 190 -7.43 -12.21 -8.58
C HIS A 190 -8.33 -12.80 -7.50
N LYS A 191 -8.04 -12.52 -6.22
CA LYS A 191 -8.70 -13.18 -5.10
C LYS A 191 -10.03 -12.53 -4.73
N ASN A 192 -10.11 -11.21 -4.84
CA ASN A 192 -11.29 -10.44 -4.47
C ASN A 192 -11.39 -9.15 -5.32
N PRO A 193 -11.78 -9.30 -6.61
CA PRO A 193 -11.86 -8.18 -7.53
C PRO A 193 -12.85 -7.07 -7.11
N GLU A 194 -13.86 -7.38 -6.28
CA GLU A 194 -14.81 -6.38 -5.76
C GLU A 194 -14.10 -5.27 -4.96
N ILE A 195 -12.95 -5.56 -4.38
CA ILE A 195 -12.22 -4.58 -3.55
C ILE A 195 -11.43 -3.63 -4.41
N LEU A 196 -10.84 -4.14 -5.50
CA LEU A 196 -10.26 -3.28 -6.53
C LEU A 196 -11.35 -2.35 -7.08
N ASP A 197 -12.55 -2.87 -7.29
CA ASP A 197 -13.69 -2.10 -7.75
C ASP A 197 -14.09 -0.99 -6.75
N ILE A 198 -14.19 -1.31 -5.45
CA ILE A 198 -14.48 -0.33 -4.40
C ILE A 198 -13.39 0.74 -4.32
N LEU A 199 -12.11 0.34 -4.36
CA LEU A 199 -10.99 1.28 -4.32
C LEU A 199 -10.98 2.21 -5.54
N GLN A 200 -11.33 1.68 -6.72
CA GLN A 200 -11.40 2.46 -7.95
C GLN A 200 -12.58 3.45 -7.92
N ASP A 201 -13.73 3.03 -7.40
CA ASP A 201 -14.89 3.92 -7.23
C ASP A 201 -14.57 5.03 -6.23
N ASP A 202 -13.94 4.71 -5.09
CA ASP A 202 -13.49 5.73 -4.14
C ASP A 202 -12.44 6.66 -4.77
N ALA A 203 -11.50 6.15 -5.55
CA ALA A 203 -10.52 6.97 -6.28
C ALA A 203 -11.19 7.94 -7.27
N LYS A 204 -12.28 7.53 -7.92
CA LYS A 204 -13.08 8.39 -8.80
C LYS A 204 -13.77 9.50 -8.00
N ASP A 205 -14.46 9.14 -6.92
CA ASP A 205 -15.16 10.11 -6.07
C ASP A 205 -14.18 11.13 -5.47
N ASN A 206 -13.00 10.69 -5.04
CA ASN A 206 -11.95 11.58 -4.55
C ASN A 206 -11.33 12.46 -5.63
N ALA A 207 -11.25 11.98 -6.87
CA ALA A 207 -10.82 12.78 -8.00
C ALA A 207 -11.85 13.87 -8.37
N ASP A 208 -13.14 13.58 -8.20
CA ASP A 208 -14.24 14.55 -8.33
C ASP A 208 -14.16 15.62 -7.22
N ASP A 209 -14.06 15.19 -5.96
CA ASP A 209 -14.00 16.06 -4.78
C ASP A 209 -12.62 16.74 -4.59
N ARG A 210 -11.59 16.25 -5.29
CA ARG A 210 -10.18 16.69 -5.22
C ARG A 210 -9.59 16.61 -3.80
N LYS A 211 -9.95 15.58 -3.03
CA LYS A 211 -9.48 15.44 -1.64
C LYS A 211 -8.06 14.88 -1.58
N TYR A 212 -7.84 13.74 -2.22
CA TYR A 212 -6.53 13.11 -2.36
C TYR A 212 -6.38 12.49 -3.75
N ILE A 213 -5.13 12.17 -4.13
CA ILE A 213 -4.83 11.48 -5.39
C ILE A 213 -4.51 10.01 -5.13
N ALA A 214 -5.27 9.10 -5.75
CA ALA A 214 -4.97 7.67 -5.70
C ALA A 214 -3.96 7.28 -6.79
N VAL A 215 -3.04 6.38 -6.44
CA VAL A 215 -2.09 5.77 -7.38
C VAL A 215 -2.12 4.26 -7.20
N PHE A 216 -2.55 3.53 -8.23
CA PHE A 216 -2.58 2.07 -8.22
C PHE A 216 -1.30 1.52 -8.87
N VAL A 217 -0.57 0.65 -8.19
CA VAL A 217 0.60 -0.03 -8.76
C VAL A 217 0.27 -1.51 -8.96
N SER A 218 0.34 -1.97 -10.21
CA SER A 218 0.02 -3.33 -10.62
C SER A 218 1.19 -3.97 -11.37
N SER A 219 1.45 -5.25 -11.08
CA SER A 219 2.42 -6.08 -11.80
C SER A 219 1.83 -6.86 -12.97
N GLU A 220 0.57 -6.62 -13.30
CA GLU A 220 -0.14 -7.40 -14.32
C GLU A 220 -1.03 -6.52 -15.20
N GLY A 221 -1.10 -6.87 -16.48
CA GLY A 221 -2.00 -6.26 -17.46
C GLY A 221 -3.50 -6.57 -17.25
N SER A 222 -3.83 -7.57 -16.42
CA SER A 222 -5.21 -7.92 -16.06
C SER A 222 -5.92 -6.80 -15.29
N VAL A 223 -5.19 -6.12 -14.39
CA VAL A 223 -5.73 -5.06 -13.52
C VAL A 223 -6.17 -3.84 -14.34
N PRO A 224 -5.33 -3.22 -15.20
CA PRO A 224 -5.78 -2.10 -16.02
C PRO A 224 -6.94 -2.45 -16.93
N ARG A 225 -6.97 -3.66 -17.52
CA ARG A 225 -8.09 -4.11 -18.36
C ARG A 225 -9.40 -4.16 -17.58
N ARG A 226 -9.38 -4.69 -16.36
CA ARG A 226 -10.56 -4.67 -15.48
C ARG A 226 -10.97 -3.23 -15.17
N MET A 227 -10.03 -2.40 -14.73
CA MET A 227 -10.30 -1.01 -14.37
C MET A 227 -10.89 -0.23 -15.55
N GLN A 228 -10.40 -0.45 -16.78
CA GLN A 228 -10.89 0.17 -18.02
C GLN A 228 -12.34 -0.18 -18.35
N SER A 229 -12.79 -1.39 -17.97
CA SER A 229 -14.18 -1.82 -18.20
C SER A 229 -15.20 -1.08 -17.32
N ARG A 230 -14.73 -0.32 -16.32
CA ARG A 230 -15.59 0.36 -15.34
C ARG A 230 -15.74 1.84 -15.63
N SER A 231 -16.89 2.40 -15.26
CA SER A 231 -17.16 3.84 -15.38
C SER A 231 -16.16 4.71 -14.62
N ALA A 232 -15.58 4.19 -13.54
CA ALA A 232 -14.57 4.89 -12.76
C ALA A 232 -13.28 5.18 -13.57
N TRP A 233 -13.04 4.48 -14.69
CA TRP A 233 -11.93 4.78 -15.59
C TRP A 233 -11.97 6.18 -16.20
N SER A 234 -13.14 6.84 -16.25
CA SER A 234 -13.26 8.20 -16.76
C SER A 234 -12.42 9.23 -15.99
N ARG A 235 -12.05 8.90 -14.73
CA ARG A 235 -11.14 9.70 -13.88
C ARG A 235 -9.73 9.13 -13.80
N ALA A 236 -9.42 8.05 -14.51
CA ALA A 236 -8.06 7.55 -14.64
C ALA A 236 -7.27 8.40 -15.64
N ARG A 237 -6.02 8.71 -15.32
CA ARG A 237 -5.04 9.14 -16.33
C ARG A 237 -4.51 7.91 -17.07
N ALA A 238 -3.98 8.13 -18.28
CA ALA A 238 -3.26 7.10 -19.03
C ALA A 238 -2.20 6.42 -18.13
N PRO A 239 -2.20 5.08 -18.04
CA PRO A 239 -1.26 4.38 -17.18
C PRO A 239 0.20 4.66 -17.52
N ILE A 240 1.05 4.75 -16.51
CA ILE A 240 2.49 4.71 -16.69
C ILE A 240 2.92 3.25 -16.77
N GLU A 241 3.48 2.85 -17.91
CA GLU A 241 4.05 1.54 -18.07
C GLU A 241 5.55 1.55 -17.77
N ILE A 242 5.98 0.69 -16.86
CA ILE A 242 7.37 0.46 -16.49
C ILE A 242 7.74 -0.94 -16.98
N GLY A 243 8.37 -0.96 -18.16
CA GLY A 243 8.87 -2.17 -18.80
C GLY A 243 10.32 -2.50 -18.41
N ASP A 244 10.89 -3.40 -19.21
CA ASP A 244 12.28 -3.85 -19.10
C ASP A 244 13.28 -2.70 -19.30
N ILE A 245 14.47 -2.85 -18.73
CA ILE A 245 15.58 -1.93 -19.00
C ILE A 245 16.15 -2.20 -20.39
N SER A 246 16.73 -1.17 -21.00
CA SER A 246 17.32 -1.33 -22.34
C SER A 246 18.50 -2.30 -22.30
N ARG A 247 18.92 -2.82 -23.47
CA ARG A 247 20.13 -3.65 -23.57
C ARG A 247 21.35 -2.94 -22.99
N GLU A 248 21.52 -1.66 -23.31
CA GLU A 248 22.62 -0.84 -22.80
C GLU A 248 22.57 -0.70 -21.27
N GLU A 249 21.39 -0.40 -20.70
CA GLU A 249 21.19 -0.32 -19.25
C GLU A 249 21.46 -1.68 -18.57
N SER A 250 21.06 -2.78 -19.22
CA SER A 250 21.22 -4.15 -18.73
C SER A 250 22.69 -4.56 -18.69
N LEU A 251 23.42 -4.34 -19.78
CA LEU A 251 24.85 -4.64 -19.85
C LEU A 251 25.64 -3.77 -18.87
N ASN A 252 25.30 -2.48 -18.77
CA ASN A 252 25.90 -1.59 -17.78
C ASN A 252 25.65 -2.09 -16.35
N TYR A 253 24.43 -2.55 -16.04
CA TYR A 253 24.12 -3.18 -14.76
C TYR A 253 24.99 -4.42 -14.50
N LEU A 254 25.03 -5.38 -15.42
CA LEU A 254 25.81 -6.61 -15.27
C LEU A 254 27.33 -6.33 -15.12
N ILE A 255 27.88 -5.44 -15.96
CA ILE A 255 29.33 -5.17 -16.01
C ILE A 255 29.78 -4.30 -14.86
N ASN A 256 29.09 -3.17 -14.63
CA ASN A 256 29.57 -2.13 -13.71
C ASN A 256 28.97 -2.22 -12.31
N ARG A 257 27.72 -2.69 -12.17
CA ARG A 257 27.09 -2.87 -10.85
C ARG A 257 27.36 -4.27 -10.28
N ARG A 258 27.19 -5.31 -11.11
CA ARG A 258 27.39 -6.70 -10.70
C ARG A 258 28.83 -7.20 -10.90
N GLY A 259 29.68 -6.41 -11.55
CA GLY A 259 31.09 -6.75 -11.72
C GLY A 259 31.34 -7.95 -12.63
N ILE A 260 30.40 -8.30 -13.51
CA ILE A 260 30.52 -9.42 -14.45
C ILE A 260 31.38 -8.97 -15.62
N LYS A 261 32.68 -8.91 -15.37
CA LYS A 261 33.71 -8.64 -16.36
C LYS A 261 34.95 -9.42 -16.00
N THR A 262 35.59 -9.99 -17.00
CA THR A 262 36.91 -10.61 -16.83
C THR A 262 37.96 -9.77 -17.56
N VAL A 263 39.23 -9.97 -17.23
CA VAL A 263 40.34 -9.34 -17.97
C VAL A 263 41.04 -10.44 -18.73
N LYS A 264 40.94 -10.41 -20.06
CA LYS A 264 41.67 -11.32 -20.96
C LYS A 264 42.64 -10.50 -21.79
N GLU A 265 43.92 -10.86 -21.73
CA GLU A 265 44.99 -10.21 -22.51
C GLU A 265 45.04 -8.68 -22.34
N GLY A 266 44.77 -8.20 -21.11
CA GLY A 266 44.77 -6.76 -20.80
C GLY A 266 43.53 -5.99 -21.29
N LYS A 267 42.52 -6.67 -21.87
CA LYS A 267 41.24 -6.08 -22.27
C LYS A 267 40.11 -6.57 -21.37
N ILE A 268 39.15 -5.69 -21.13
CA ILE A 268 37.90 -6.04 -20.43
C ILE A 268 37.09 -6.93 -21.38
N ASP A 269 36.82 -8.16 -20.93
CA ASP A 269 35.94 -9.10 -21.60
C ASP A 269 34.56 -9.08 -20.94
N THR A 270 33.56 -8.74 -21.75
CA THR A 270 32.14 -8.62 -21.38
C THR A 270 31.29 -9.75 -21.94
N THR A 271 31.90 -10.77 -22.55
CA THR A 271 31.21 -11.89 -23.22
C THR A 271 30.19 -12.57 -22.32
N ASP A 272 30.53 -12.79 -21.04
CA ASP A 272 29.62 -13.46 -20.11
C ASP A 272 28.41 -12.59 -19.76
N ALA A 273 28.59 -11.27 -19.64
CA ALA A 273 27.48 -10.34 -19.44
C ALA A 273 26.53 -10.29 -20.65
N GLU A 274 27.07 -10.37 -21.87
CA GLU A 274 26.27 -10.46 -23.09
C GLU A 274 25.48 -11.76 -23.15
N LYS A 275 26.10 -12.91 -22.86
CA LYS A 275 25.42 -14.21 -22.80
C LYS A 275 24.30 -14.23 -21.77
N LEU A 276 24.53 -13.66 -20.59
CA LEU A 276 23.51 -13.56 -19.54
C LEU A 276 22.34 -12.67 -19.98
N TYR A 277 22.62 -11.55 -20.65
CA TYR A 277 21.56 -10.71 -21.21
C TYR A 277 20.77 -11.45 -22.30
N ASP A 278 21.44 -12.15 -23.21
CA ASP A 278 20.77 -12.88 -24.29
C ASP A 278 19.89 -14.04 -23.74
N LEU A 279 20.18 -14.54 -22.53
CA LEU A 279 19.39 -15.56 -21.85
C LEU A 279 18.09 -15.02 -21.25
N VAL A 280 18.12 -13.88 -20.55
CA VAL A 280 16.96 -13.39 -19.76
C VAL A 280 16.40 -12.04 -20.19
N GLY A 281 17.06 -11.35 -21.12
CA GLY A 281 16.67 -10.03 -21.60
C GLY A 281 16.84 -8.93 -20.56
N GLY A 282 15.97 -7.91 -20.63
CA GLY A 282 16.08 -6.68 -19.83
C GLY A 282 15.29 -6.68 -18.51
N ARG A 283 14.80 -7.83 -18.04
CA ARG A 283 14.02 -7.91 -16.80
C ARG A 283 14.96 -7.81 -15.60
N ILE A 284 14.86 -6.74 -14.82
CA ILE A 284 15.84 -6.47 -13.75
C ILE A 284 15.87 -7.55 -12.66
N LEU A 285 14.73 -8.17 -12.34
CA LEU A 285 14.68 -9.27 -11.38
C LEU A 285 15.43 -10.51 -11.90
N ASP A 286 15.26 -10.84 -13.18
CA ASP A 286 15.90 -11.99 -13.80
C ASP A 286 17.39 -11.74 -13.97
N LEU A 287 17.78 -10.54 -14.43
CA LEU A 287 19.17 -10.09 -14.48
C LEU A 287 19.86 -10.18 -13.12
N LYS A 288 19.16 -9.82 -12.03
CA LYS A 288 19.68 -9.98 -10.67
C LYS A 288 19.90 -11.45 -10.35
N SER A 289 18.89 -12.29 -10.58
CA SER A 289 18.96 -13.73 -10.27
C SER A 289 20.10 -14.42 -11.03
N VAL A 290 20.26 -14.15 -12.33
CA VAL A 290 21.35 -14.76 -13.11
C VAL A 290 22.72 -14.23 -12.70
N ALA A 291 22.81 -12.96 -12.30
CA ALA A 291 24.05 -12.39 -11.78
C ALA A 291 24.44 -12.99 -10.41
N ASP A 292 23.47 -13.18 -9.51
CA ASP A 292 23.68 -13.84 -8.21
C ASP A 292 24.19 -15.27 -8.40
N GLU A 293 23.58 -16.05 -9.31
CA GLU A 293 23.97 -17.43 -9.59
C GLU A 293 25.35 -17.53 -10.27
N TYR A 294 25.65 -16.62 -11.21
CA TYR A 294 26.97 -16.54 -11.83
C TYR A 294 28.08 -16.29 -10.79
N GLN A 295 27.85 -15.36 -9.85
CA GLN A 295 28.79 -15.07 -8.77
C GLN A 295 28.96 -16.23 -7.79
N GLN A 296 27.97 -17.11 -7.67
CA GLN A 296 28.04 -18.35 -6.88
C GLN A 296 28.76 -19.50 -7.61
N GLY A 297 29.27 -19.27 -8.82
CA GLY A 297 30.03 -20.25 -9.59
C GLY A 297 29.18 -21.21 -10.42
N GLN A 298 27.89 -20.93 -10.62
CA GLN A 298 27.06 -21.73 -11.53
C GLN A 298 27.44 -21.46 -12.99
N SER A 299 27.60 -22.53 -13.78
CA SER A 299 27.91 -22.40 -15.20
C SER A 299 26.70 -21.91 -16.00
N ILE A 300 26.90 -20.91 -16.85
CA ILE A 300 25.88 -20.38 -17.78
C ILE A 300 25.34 -21.49 -18.70
N GLU A 301 26.23 -22.40 -19.16
CA GLU A 301 25.92 -23.50 -20.09
C GLU A 301 25.00 -24.56 -19.48
N GLY A 302 25.16 -24.89 -18.19
CA GLY A 302 24.29 -25.83 -17.48
C GLY A 302 22.85 -25.33 -17.36
N ARG A 303 22.65 -24.02 -17.31
CA ARG A 303 21.33 -23.38 -17.19
C ARG A 303 20.60 -23.33 -18.54
N ILE A 304 21.30 -23.01 -19.62
CA ILE A 304 20.78 -23.09 -20.99
C ILE A 304 20.28 -24.51 -21.30
N SER A 305 21.04 -25.53 -20.88
CA SER A 305 20.64 -26.93 -21.04
C SER A 305 19.36 -27.27 -20.25
N PHE A 306 19.22 -26.75 -19.02
CA PHE A 306 18.05 -26.97 -18.17
C PHE A 306 16.78 -26.29 -18.71
N ASP A 307 16.88 -25.04 -19.16
CA ASP A 307 15.72 -24.30 -19.71
C ASP A 307 15.25 -24.92 -21.04
N ILE A 308 16.18 -25.38 -21.89
CA ILE A 308 15.85 -26.13 -23.10
C ILE A 308 15.17 -27.46 -22.75
N LEU A 309 15.68 -28.19 -21.75
CA LEU A 309 15.05 -29.45 -21.30
C LEU A 309 13.64 -29.21 -20.75
N HIS A 310 13.43 -28.13 -20.00
CA HIS A 310 12.14 -27.79 -19.42
C HIS A 310 11.10 -27.43 -20.50
N TYR A 311 11.52 -26.68 -21.53
CA TYR A 311 10.68 -26.38 -22.69
C TYR A 311 10.35 -27.62 -23.53
N VAL A 312 11.28 -28.57 -23.63
CA VAL A 312 11.08 -29.83 -24.38
C VAL A 312 10.17 -30.81 -23.62
N VAL A 313 10.15 -30.77 -22.28
CA VAL A 313 9.30 -31.64 -21.45
C VAL A 313 7.86 -31.11 -21.30
N LEU A 314 7.63 -29.83 -21.62
CA LEU A 314 6.30 -29.19 -21.59
C LEU A 314 5.57 -29.17 -22.96
N LEU A 315 6.16 -29.77 -23.99
CA LEU A 315 5.56 -30.03 -25.31
C LEU A 315 5.22 -31.52 -25.47
#